data_AF-A0A1Z9X237-F1
#
_entry.id   AF-A0A1Z9X237-F1
#
_cell.length_a   1.000
_cell.length_b   1.000
_cell.length_c   1.000
_cell.angle_alpha   90.00
_cell.angle_beta   90.00
_cell.angle_gamma   90.00
#
_symmetry.space_group_name_H-M   'P 1'
#
loop_
_entity.id
_entity.type
_entity.pdbx_description
1 polymer ?
#
loop_
_entity_poly.entity_id
_entity_poly.type
_entity_poly.pdbx_seq_one_letter_code
_entity_poly.pdbx_strand_id
1 'polypeptide(L)'
;MNNLNLIPFGLHVPSASLADVGSVKKGAQCDCICPSCKTPLIARQGEIKEWHFAHQSRSTEQETEAPCEYSLGVSLRLMIKQLFEEVAVFYLPEYKKSFSVPIPGCSSCYQQTVLISQEAKVQFDDVAIEHKKEEVMFDLVLTKGKHQLYVYITYKERPFPEKLLHHKQEDAIIEFNVFALLNAFSEAKMGQYKEILAMFLASSAEGKKWRFHPREVEALQKIINHVTDNKDALVAQYGEKFSGITSKPFPRVKKTTRAASVPSIPSLLPISVPSNPSLRPEKAPVSPERKAQQSEEAKQALYGALNNCRVLLGSFDASLTKGTSAQETVIGKVDSLSPQYLHRCMSCGDDWKGASNQCSTCQTHEHTRSVFGQ
;
A
#
# COMPACT_ATOMS: atom_id res chain seq x y z
N MET A 1 4.93 30.39 4.26
CA MET A 1 4.78 29.52 3.07
C MET A 1 5.97 28.58 3.08
N ASN A 2 5.79 27.32 3.48
CA ASN A 2 6.88 26.35 3.57
C ASN A 2 7.32 25.96 2.16
N ASN A 3 8.54 26.35 1.77
CA ASN A 3 9.08 25.99 0.46
C ASN A 3 9.66 24.57 0.52
N LEU A 4 8.88 23.59 0.05
CA LEU A 4 9.27 22.19 -0.12
C LEU A 4 10.49 21.95 -1.05
N ASN A 5 11.04 23.03 -1.63
CA ASN A 5 12.13 22.99 -2.61
C ASN A 5 13.49 23.39 -2.05
N LEU A 6 13.58 23.83 -0.79
CA LEU A 6 14.84 24.28 -0.19
C LEU A 6 15.63 23.09 0.35
N ILE A 7 16.92 23.03 0.02
CA ILE A 7 17.82 21.94 0.41
C ILE A 7 18.67 22.38 1.61
N PRO A 8 18.47 21.82 2.81
CA PRO A 8 19.24 22.18 4.01
C PRO A 8 20.64 21.55 4.07
N PHE A 9 20.87 20.42 3.39
CA PHE A 9 22.09 19.63 3.53
C PHE A 9 22.81 19.37 2.20
N GLY A 10 24.11 19.60 2.17
CA GLY A 10 25.00 19.32 1.04
C GLY A 10 26.19 18.45 1.47
N LEU A 11 26.82 17.74 0.54
CA LEU A 11 28.02 16.96 0.84
C LEU A 11 29.24 17.88 0.84
N HIS A 12 29.82 18.12 2.01
CA HIS A 12 31.03 18.92 2.16
C HIS A 12 32.24 18.07 1.77
N VAL A 13 32.92 18.49 0.69
CA VAL A 13 33.99 17.69 0.07
C VAL A 13 35.17 17.45 1.01
N PRO A 14 35.68 18.47 1.75
CA PRO A 14 36.83 18.26 2.63
C PRO A 14 36.58 17.27 3.77
N SER A 15 35.38 17.24 4.35
CA SER A 15 35.04 16.32 5.46
C SER A 15 34.43 15.01 5.00
N ALA A 16 34.09 14.88 3.71
CA ALA A 16 33.35 13.75 3.16
C ALA A 16 32.03 13.43 3.90
N SER A 17 31.39 14.45 4.49
CA SER A 17 30.18 14.32 5.29
C SER A 17 29.11 15.31 4.81
N LEU A 18 27.84 15.00 5.05
CA LEU A 18 26.80 16.01 4.91
C LEU A 18 27.00 17.12 5.95
N ALA A 19 26.86 18.35 5.47
CA ALA A 19 26.93 19.57 6.26
C ALA A 19 25.61 20.32 6.20
N ASP A 20 25.24 20.93 7.31
CA ASP A 20 24.17 21.93 7.37
C ASP A 20 24.59 23.18 6.62
N VAL A 21 23.68 23.80 5.88
CA VAL A 21 23.92 25.10 5.27
C VAL A 21 24.41 26.14 6.27
N GLY A 22 24.01 26.11 7.55
CA GLY A 22 24.51 27.03 8.57
C GLY A 22 25.93 26.72 9.09
N SER A 23 26.44 25.51 8.82
CA SER A 23 27.77 25.07 9.28
C SER A 23 28.91 25.35 8.29
N VAL A 24 28.59 25.87 7.10
CA VAL A 24 29.55 26.11 6.02
C VAL A 24 29.68 27.60 5.70
N LYS A 25 30.74 27.97 4.97
CA LYS A 25 30.92 29.35 4.50
C LYS A 25 29.83 29.73 3.50
N LYS A 26 29.42 31.01 3.52
CA LYS A 26 28.45 31.58 2.59
C LYS A 26 28.92 31.48 1.13
N GLY A 27 27.99 31.23 0.22
CA GLY A 27 28.19 31.29 -1.22
C GLY A 27 28.89 30.06 -1.79
N ALA A 28 29.64 30.26 -2.88
CA ALA A 28 30.38 29.18 -3.57
C ALA A 28 31.62 28.69 -2.78
N GLN A 29 32.02 29.41 -1.74
CA GLN A 29 33.12 29.03 -0.84
C GLN A 29 32.71 27.98 0.20
N CYS A 30 31.49 27.42 0.08
CA CYS A 30 30.99 26.40 0.99
C CYS A 30 31.66 25.03 0.81
N ASP A 31 32.37 24.82 -0.30
CA ASP A 31 33.05 23.56 -0.65
C ASP A 31 32.11 22.32 -0.62
N CYS A 32 30.81 22.55 -0.88
CA CYS A 32 29.79 21.51 -0.95
C CYS A 32 29.43 21.13 -2.39
N ILE A 33 29.09 19.87 -2.58
CA ILE A 33 28.53 19.32 -3.82
C ILE A 33 27.18 18.65 -3.57
N CYS A 34 26.37 18.55 -4.61
CA CYS A 34 25.13 17.76 -4.56
C CYS A 34 25.45 16.27 -4.45
N PRO A 35 24.93 15.53 -3.45
CA PRO A 35 25.16 14.08 -3.35
C PRO A 35 24.64 13.29 -4.55
N SER A 36 23.59 13.77 -5.21
CA SER A 36 22.96 13.13 -6.38
C SER A 36 23.72 13.42 -7.67
N CYS A 37 23.74 14.68 -8.15
CA CYS A 37 24.32 15.02 -9.45
C CYS A 37 25.80 15.45 -9.41
N LYS A 38 26.40 15.54 -8.21
CA LYS A 38 27.79 15.98 -7.98
C LYS A 38 28.10 17.43 -8.40
N THR A 39 27.14 18.19 -8.90
CA THR A 39 27.30 19.61 -9.21
C THR A 39 27.62 20.42 -7.95
N PRO A 40 28.55 21.39 -8.02
CA PRO A 40 28.84 22.31 -6.92
C PRO A 40 27.59 23.03 -6.41
N LEU A 41 27.54 23.24 -5.10
CA LEU A 41 26.47 23.96 -4.42
C LEU A 41 26.92 25.36 -4.01
N ILE A 42 25.95 26.27 -3.88
CA ILE A 42 26.10 27.60 -3.32
C ILE A 42 25.28 27.63 -2.03
N ALA A 43 25.93 27.93 -0.90
CA ALA A 43 25.23 28.15 0.38
C ALA A 43 24.57 29.54 0.38
N ARG A 44 23.25 29.60 0.24
CA ARG A 44 22.48 30.84 0.27
C ARG A 44 22.08 31.17 1.70
N GLN A 45 22.92 31.98 2.36
CA GLN A 45 22.71 32.46 3.72
C GLN A 45 22.38 33.98 3.68
N GLY A 46 21.11 34.32 3.79
CA GLY A 46 20.62 35.71 3.75
C GLY A 46 19.66 36.02 4.89
N GLU A 47 19.35 37.30 5.09
CA GLU A 47 18.51 37.74 6.22
C GLU A 47 17.01 37.56 5.95
N ILE A 48 16.61 37.45 4.68
CA ILE A 48 15.20 37.48 4.26
C ILE A 48 14.66 36.07 3.98
N LYS A 49 15.44 35.23 3.29
CA LYS A 49 15.02 33.88 2.86
C LYS A 49 15.67 32.82 3.74
N GLU A 50 14.95 31.73 3.99
CA GLU A 50 15.49 30.54 4.64
C GLU A 50 16.80 30.11 4.00
N TRP A 51 17.74 29.70 4.84
CA TRP A 51 19.07 29.31 4.38
C TRP A 51 18.97 27.96 3.69
N HIS A 52 19.59 27.85 2.52
CA HIS A 52 19.54 26.63 1.72
C HIS A 52 20.72 26.54 0.77
N PHE A 53 21.00 25.33 0.31
CA PHE A 53 21.86 25.11 -0.83
C PHE A 53 21.08 25.28 -2.13
N ALA A 54 21.76 25.85 -3.13
CA ALA A 54 21.31 25.88 -4.51
C ALA A 54 22.42 25.34 -5.41
N HIS A 55 22.07 24.69 -6.52
CA HIS A 55 23.05 24.31 -7.52
C HIS A 55 23.70 25.57 -8.11
N GLN A 56 25.03 25.53 -8.28
CA GLN A 56 25.72 26.52 -9.08
C GLN A 56 25.30 26.29 -10.54
N SER A 57 24.61 27.27 -11.13
CA SER A 57 24.21 27.20 -12.54
C SER A 57 25.47 27.10 -13.41
N ARG A 58 25.56 26.06 -14.25
CA ARG A 58 26.55 26.00 -15.32
C ARG A 58 26.15 27.02 -16.39
N SER A 59 26.89 28.11 -16.51
CA SER A 59 26.79 29.05 -17.64
C SER A 59 27.50 28.53 -18.91
N THR A 60 27.94 27.27 -18.93
CA THR A 60 28.70 26.68 -20.04
C THR A 60 28.34 25.20 -20.20
N GLU A 61 27.55 24.91 -21.24
CA GLU A 61 27.72 23.80 -22.21
C GLU A 61 28.15 22.42 -21.68
N GLN A 62 27.64 21.99 -20.52
CA GLN A 62 27.57 20.58 -20.19
C GLN A 62 26.16 20.27 -19.75
N GLU A 63 25.34 19.98 -20.77
CA GLU A 63 24.02 19.38 -20.64
C GLU A 63 24.13 18.21 -19.66
N THR A 64 23.60 18.39 -18.45
CA THR A 64 23.30 17.25 -17.61
C THR A 64 22.14 16.53 -18.28
N GLU A 65 22.38 15.31 -18.75
CA GLU A 65 21.43 14.48 -19.51
C GLU A 65 20.12 14.15 -18.73
N ALA A 66 20.01 14.54 -17.45
CA ALA A 66 18.79 14.45 -16.66
C ALA A 66 18.65 15.61 -15.63
N PRO A 67 17.42 16.06 -15.30
CA PRO A 67 17.19 16.98 -14.19
C PRO A 67 17.62 16.34 -12.86
N CYS A 68 18.28 17.11 -11.98
CA CYS A 68 18.72 16.60 -10.68
C CYS A 68 17.52 16.31 -9.77
N GLU A 69 17.44 15.09 -9.24
CA GLU A 69 16.36 14.65 -8.35
C GLU A 69 16.63 14.94 -6.86
N TYR A 70 17.69 15.68 -6.53
CA TYR A 70 18.02 16.01 -5.13
C TYR A 70 17.01 17.01 -4.57
N SER A 71 16.10 16.50 -3.74
CA SER A 71 15.04 17.26 -3.09
C SER A 71 15.26 17.42 -1.59
N LEU A 72 14.43 18.23 -0.92
CA LEU A 72 14.37 18.32 0.53
C LEU A 72 14.25 16.93 1.17
N GLY A 73 13.33 16.09 0.69
CA GLY A 73 13.11 14.74 1.20
C GLY A 73 14.34 13.85 1.06
N VAL A 74 15.04 13.90 -0.08
CA VAL A 74 16.28 13.15 -0.29
C VAL A 74 17.38 13.65 0.64
N SER A 75 17.55 14.97 0.78
CA SER A 75 18.57 15.54 1.66
C SER A 75 18.34 15.17 3.14
N LEU A 76 17.08 15.19 3.60
CA LEU A 76 16.70 14.78 4.95
C LEU A 76 16.98 13.29 5.17
N ARG A 77 16.56 12.45 4.22
CA ARG A 77 16.82 11.00 4.28
C ARG A 77 18.31 10.70 4.41
N LEU A 78 19.17 11.38 3.66
CA LEU A 78 20.61 11.17 3.76
C LEU A 78 21.17 11.66 5.10
N MET A 79 20.77 12.85 5.57
CA MET A 79 21.24 13.38 6.85
C MET A 79 20.77 12.53 8.04
N ILE A 80 19.53 12.00 8.00
CA ILE A 80 19.02 11.07 9.01
C ILE A 80 19.96 9.86 9.12
N LYS A 81 20.34 9.24 8.00
CA LYS A 81 21.27 8.09 8.01
C LYS A 81 22.60 8.44 8.68
N GLN A 82 23.20 9.57 8.33
CA GLN A 82 24.45 10.04 8.95
C GLN A 82 24.29 10.30 10.46
N LEU A 83 23.18 10.91 10.89
CA LEU A 83 22.91 11.14 12.31
C LEU A 83 22.82 9.83 13.10
N PHE A 84 22.27 8.76 12.51
CA PHE A 84 22.21 7.46 13.15
C PHE A 84 23.54 6.71 13.18
N GLU A 85 24.49 7.03 12.30
CA GLU A 85 25.89 6.59 12.42
C GLU A 85 26.59 7.27 13.61
N GLU A 86 26.21 8.52 13.94
CA GLU A 86 26.76 9.27 15.08
C GLU A 86 26.10 8.87 16.42
N VAL A 87 24.77 8.90 16.49
CA VAL A 87 23.98 8.64 17.71
C VAL A 87 22.67 7.92 17.37
N ALA A 88 22.53 6.68 17.84
CA ALA A 88 21.38 5.82 17.57
C ALA A 88 20.21 6.02 18.56
N VAL A 89 19.69 7.25 18.68
CA VAL A 89 18.55 7.56 19.56
C VAL A 89 17.30 7.89 18.73
N PHE A 90 16.20 7.19 19.01
CA PHE A 90 14.94 7.39 18.29
C PHE A 90 13.75 7.35 19.23
N TYR A 91 12.87 8.35 19.11
CA TYR A 91 11.59 8.40 19.80
C TYR A 91 10.55 7.57 19.05
N LEU A 92 10.01 6.55 19.70
CA LEU A 92 8.97 5.68 19.18
C LEU A 92 7.60 6.15 19.67
N PRO A 93 6.59 6.25 18.79
CA PRO A 93 5.25 6.68 19.16
C PRO A 93 4.50 5.57 19.92
N GLU A 94 3.49 5.95 20.70
CA GLU A 94 2.51 5.02 21.24
C GLU A 94 1.83 4.27 20.08
N TYR A 95 1.51 2.99 20.29
CA TYR A 95 0.80 2.19 19.31
C TYR A 95 -0.42 1.50 19.91
N LYS A 96 -1.60 1.91 19.46
CA LYS A 96 -2.88 1.25 19.72
C LYS A 96 -3.39 0.63 18.43
N LYS A 97 -3.84 -0.63 18.49
CA LYS A 97 -4.44 -1.33 17.35
C LYS A 97 -5.83 -1.85 17.70
N SER A 98 -6.79 -1.55 16.84
CA SER A 98 -8.13 -2.12 16.89
C SER A 98 -8.18 -3.41 16.10
N PHE A 99 -8.64 -4.46 16.74
CA PHE A 99 -8.87 -5.77 16.13
C PHE A 99 -10.37 -6.01 16.00
N SER A 100 -10.75 -6.71 14.94
CA SER A 100 -12.10 -7.18 14.69
C SER A 100 -12.03 -8.67 14.39
N VAL A 101 -12.56 -9.49 15.30
CA VAL A 101 -12.52 -10.96 15.21
C VAL A 101 -13.96 -11.48 15.06
N PRO A 102 -14.28 -12.28 14.03
CA PRO A 102 -15.61 -12.87 13.88
C PRO A 102 -16.00 -13.70 15.10
N ILE A 103 -17.24 -13.55 15.57
CA ILE A 103 -17.77 -14.40 16.64
C ILE A 103 -18.42 -15.62 15.96
N PRO A 104 -17.94 -16.85 16.22
CA PRO A 104 -18.52 -18.03 15.60
C PRO A 104 -20.02 -18.16 15.88
N GLY A 105 -20.84 -18.29 14.83
CA GLY A 105 -22.30 -18.38 14.96
C GLY A 105 -23.04 -17.05 15.18
N CYS A 106 -22.37 -15.92 14.96
CA CYS A 106 -22.94 -14.58 14.99
C CYS A 106 -22.56 -13.81 13.71
N SER A 107 -23.44 -12.94 13.23
CA SER A 107 -23.15 -12.00 12.14
C SER A 107 -22.25 -10.83 12.58
N SER A 108 -22.10 -10.62 13.88
CA SER A 108 -21.29 -9.56 14.47
C SER A 108 -19.84 -10.00 14.72
N CYS A 109 -18.92 -9.03 14.73
CA CYS A 109 -17.53 -9.24 15.15
C CYS A 109 -17.31 -8.71 16.57
N TYR A 110 -16.44 -9.38 17.32
CA TYR A 110 -15.88 -8.86 18.55
C TYR A 110 -14.81 -7.83 18.20
N GLN A 111 -14.96 -6.61 18.73
CA GLN A 111 -14.01 -5.53 18.52
C GLN A 111 -13.30 -5.17 19.81
N GLN A 112 -11.98 -5.09 19.75
CA GLN A 112 -11.17 -4.67 20.88
C GLN A 112 -9.99 -3.83 20.42
N THR A 113 -9.78 -2.69 21.08
CA THR A 113 -8.57 -1.87 20.92
C THR A 113 -7.57 -2.23 22.00
N VAL A 114 -6.35 -2.58 21.58
CA VAL A 114 -5.26 -2.98 22.47
C VAL A 114 -4.10 -2.00 22.32
N LEU A 115 -3.53 -1.58 23.44
CA LEU A 115 -2.24 -0.90 23.48
C LEU A 115 -1.12 -1.93 23.22
N ILE A 116 -0.46 -1.81 22.06
CA ILE A 116 0.60 -2.70 21.61
C ILE A 116 1.98 -2.26 22.14
N SER A 117 2.23 -0.94 22.14
CA SER A 117 3.45 -0.35 22.68
C SER A 117 3.16 1.03 23.26
N GLN A 118 3.82 1.36 24.38
CA GLN A 118 3.90 2.73 24.86
C GLN A 118 4.86 3.54 23.99
N GLU A 119 4.72 4.86 24.01
CA GLU A 119 5.77 5.73 23.49
C GLU A 119 7.06 5.59 24.31
N ALA A 120 8.20 5.72 23.66
CA ALA A 120 9.50 5.57 24.32
C ALA A 120 10.61 6.27 23.55
N LYS A 121 11.48 6.98 24.28
CA LYS A 121 12.80 7.35 23.79
C LYS A 121 13.74 6.15 23.93
N VAL A 122 14.20 5.60 22.80
CA VAL A 122 15.05 4.40 22.79
C VAL A 122 16.43 4.74 22.26
N GLN A 123 17.45 4.36 23.04
CA GLN A 123 18.83 4.29 22.57
C GLN A 123 19.11 2.88 22.09
N PHE A 124 19.45 2.73 20.81
CA PHE A 124 19.75 1.46 20.17
C PHE A 124 21.23 1.10 20.33
N ASP A 125 21.50 -0.20 20.29
CA ASP A 125 22.82 -0.78 20.54
C ASP A 125 23.64 -0.84 19.24
N ASP A 126 22.96 -1.00 18.10
CA ASP A 126 23.58 -1.10 16.78
C ASP A 126 22.67 -0.52 15.68
N VAL A 127 23.27 -0.08 14.58
CA VAL A 127 22.61 0.53 13.43
C VAL A 127 23.20 -0.03 12.14
N ALA A 128 22.35 -0.63 11.30
CA ALA A 128 22.69 -0.93 9.92
C ALA A 128 22.00 0.08 8.99
N ILE A 129 22.79 0.71 8.11
CA ILE A 129 22.32 1.68 7.11
C ILE A 129 22.07 0.97 5.78
N GLU A 130 21.00 1.34 5.08
CA GLU A 130 20.64 0.79 3.75
C GLU A 130 20.59 -0.73 3.68
N HIS A 131 19.74 -1.32 4.50
CA HIS A 131 19.57 -2.76 4.55
C HIS A 131 18.50 -3.25 3.57
N LYS A 132 18.90 -4.10 2.62
CA LYS A 132 17.96 -4.75 1.70
C LYS A 132 17.38 -6.01 2.33
N LYS A 133 16.07 -6.04 2.52
CA LYS A 133 15.32 -7.24 2.92
C LYS A 133 14.32 -7.57 1.82
N GLU A 134 14.43 -8.79 1.29
CA GLU A 134 13.70 -9.22 0.08
C GLU A 134 13.97 -8.24 -1.08
N GLU A 135 12.95 -7.49 -1.50
CA GLU A 135 13.02 -6.50 -2.56
C GLU A 135 12.88 -5.05 -2.06
N VAL A 136 12.88 -4.83 -0.74
CA VAL A 136 12.75 -3.50 -0.16
C VAL A 136 14.07 -3.10 0.49
N MET A 137 14.53 -1.90 0.15
CA MET A 137 15.68 -1.27 0.83
C MET A 137 15.17 -0.38 1.95
N PHE A 138 15.38 -0.82 3.19
CA PHE A 138 15.13 -0.03 4.39
C PHE A 138 16.26 0.95 4.63
N ASP A 139 15.92 2.08 5.21
CA ASP A 139 16.88 3.15 5.48
C ASP A 139 17.80 2.79 6.65
N LEU A 140 17.19 2.25 7.71
CA LEU A 140 17.86 1.88 8.94
C LEU A 140 17.31 0.54 9.44
N VAL A 141 18.18 -0.27 10.03
CA VAL A 141 17.80 -1.34 10.94
C VAL A 141 18.44 -1.03 12.28
N LEU A 142 17.59 -0.73 13.26
CA LEU A 142 18.01 -0.34 14.61
C LEU A 142 17.85 -1.55 15.53
N THR A 143 18.93 -1.94 16.22
CA THR A 143 18.95 -3.13 17.07
C THR A 143 18.93 -2.77 18.54
N LYS A 144 18.05 -3.41 19.32
CA LYS A 144 18.02 -3.33 20.78
C LYS A 144 17.96 -4.73 21.39
N GLY A 145 19.05 -5.18 21.99
CA GLY A 145 19.23 -6.57 22.42
C GLY A 145 18.99 -7.54 21.26
N LYS A 146 17.97 -8.39 21.39
CA LYS A 146 17.59 -9.37 20.33
C LYS A 146 16.55 -8.85 19.34
N HIS A 147 16.11 -7.59 19.50
CA HIS A 147 15.01 -7.04 18.71
C HIS A 147 15.54 -6.08 17.66
N GLN A 148 14.97 -6.15 16.46
CA GLN A 148 15.29 -5.25 15.35
C GLN A 148 14.06 -4.41 14.99
N LEU A 149 14.31 -3.14 14.70
CA LEU A 149 13.35 -2.17 14.20
C LEU A 149 13.81 -1.69 12.83
N TYR A 150 13.01 -2.01 11.81
CA TYR A 150 13.22 -1.56 10.44
C TYR A 150 12.55 -0.20 10.26
N VAL A 151 13.34 0.80 9.89
CA VAL A 151 12.86 2.15 9.63
C VAL A 151 12.82 2.39 8.13
N TYR A 152 11.65 2.78 7.63
CA TYR A 152 11.46 3.19 6.24
C TYR A 152 11.09 4.67 6.17
N ILE A 153 11.94 5.48 5.55
CA ILE A 153 11.78 6.92 5.44
C ILE A 153 10.97 7.24 4.19
N THR A 154 9.83 7.92 4.36
CA THR A 154 8.92 8.31 3.28
C THR A 154 8.94 9.81 3.01
N TYR A 155 8.77 10.13 1.74
CA TYR A 155 8.54 11.48 1.21
C TYR A 155 7.77 11.36 -0.10
N LYS A 156 7.48 12.47 -0.77
CA LYS A 156 6.52 12.53 -1.88
C LYS A 156 6.86 11.57 -3.02
N GLU A 157 8.13 11.48 -3.39
CA GLU A 157 8.61 10.62 -4.47
C GLU A 157 8.99 9.20 -4.00
N ARG A 158 8.87 8.90 -2.70
CA ARG A 158 9.16 7.60 -2.09
C ARG A 158 8.07 7.23 -1.07
N PRO A 159 6.90 6.76 -1.54
CA PRO A 159 5.84 6.31 -0.64
C PRO A 159 6.23 5.01 0.07
N PHE A 160 5.49 4.68 1.13
CA PHE A 160 5.67 3.41 1.82
C PHE A 160 5.28 2.24 0.90
N PRO A 161 6.11 1.20 0.75
CA PRO A 161 5.83 0.08 -0.14
C PRO A 161 4.75 -0.83 0.45
N GLU A 162 3.56 -0.84 -0.15
CA GLU A 162 2.39 -1.60 0.34
C GLU A 162 2.64 -3.11 0.46
N LYS A 163 3.55 -3.67 -0.35
CA LYS A 163 3.93 -5.09 -0.25
C LYS A 163 4.37 -5.49 1.16
N LEU A 164 5.03 -4.59 1.90
CA LEU A 164 5.42 -4.84 3.29
C LEU A 164 4.23 -5.13 4.22
N LEU A 165 3.02 -4.69 3.90
CA LEU A 165 1.83 -4.92 4.73
C LEU A 165 1.29 -6.34 4.65
N HIS A 166 1.67 -7.09 3.62
CA HIS A 166 1.08 -8.39 3.28
C HIS A 166 2.03 -9.57 3.46
N HIS A 167 3.30 -9.31 3.79
CA HIS A 167 4.27 -10.36 4.13
C HIS A 167 4.11 -10.81 5.58
N LYS A 168 4.49 -12.07 5.87
CA LYS A 168 4.61 -12.56 7.23
C LYS A 168 5.71 -11.77 7.94
N GLN A 169 5.30 -10.74 8.68
CA GLN A 169 6.23 -9.86 9.37
C GLN A 169 6.56 -10.44 10.74
N GLU A 170 7.86 -10.63 10.99
CA GLU A 170 8.37 -11.00 12.30
C GLU A 170 9.10 -9.83 12.97
N ASP A 171 9.55 -8.86 12.15
CA ASP A 171 10.31 -7.71 12.61
C ASP A 171 9.44 -6.47 12.69
N ALA A 172 9.72 -5.64 13.71
CA ALA A 172 9.06 -4.36 13.87
C ALA A 172 9.38 -3.42 12.70
N ILE A 173 8.36 -2.75 12.15
CA ILE A 173 8.49 -1.79 11.07
C ILE A 173 7.84 -0.47 11.44
N ILE A 174 8.61 0.60 11.30
CA ILE A 174 8.13 1.96 11.47
C ILE A 174 8.38 2.76 10.18
N GLU A 175 7.34 3.45 9.75
CA GLU A 175 7.42 4.46 8.72
C GLU A 175 7.82 5.79 9.38
N PHE A 176 8.75 6.53 8.78
CA PHE A 176 9.03 7.91 9.14
C PHE A 176 8.82 8.86 7.95
N ASN A 177 7.72 9.61 7.96
CA ASN A 177 7.42 10.63 6.97
C ASN A 177 8.12 11.95 7.32
N VAL A 178 9.12 12.31 6.53
CA VAL A 178 9.97 13.48 6.80
C VAL A 178 9.26 14.81 6.61
N PHE A 179 8.08 14.86 5.98
CA PHE A 179 7.34 16.13 5.89
C PHE A 179 6.77 16.61 7.22
N ALA A 180 6.68 15.73 8.23
CA ALA A 180 6.36 16.16 9.59
C ALA A 180 7.40 17.15 10.15
N LEU A 181 8.64 17.12 9.64
CA LEU A 181 9.71 18.05 10.05
C LEU A 181 9.51 19.48 9.53
N LEU A 182 8.63 19.72 8.56
CA LEU A 182 8.48 21.04 7.96
C LEU A 182 8.07 22.11 8.98
N ASN A 183 7.20 21.75 9.93
CA ASN A 183 6.80 22.66 10.99
C ASN A 183 7.98 22.93 11.94
N ALA A 184 8.69 21.89 12.37
CA ALA A 184 9.88 22.02 13.21
C ALA A 184 10.97 22.89 12.54
N PHE A 185 11.12 22.81 11.22
CA PHE A 185 12.06 23.65 10.48
C PHE A 185 11.58 25.09 10.28
N SER A 186 10.27 25.33 10.22
CA SER A 186 9.73 26.69 10.11
C SER A 186 9.94 27.51 11.39
N GLU A 187 10.03 26.84 12.54
CA GLU A 187 10.31 27.45 13.85
C GLU A 187 11.82 27.54 14.14
N ALA A 188 12.65 26.97 13.28
CA ALA A 188 14.09 26.94 13.41
C ALA A 188 14.72 28.33 13.35
N LYS A 189 15.78 28.53 14.15
CA LYS A 189 16.77 29.56 13.80
C LYS A 189 17.48 29.14 12.50
N MET A 190 17.67 30.08 11.58
CA MET A 190 18.27 29.82 10.27
C MET A 190 19.60 29.06 10.40
N GLY A 191 19.73 27.94 9.67
CA GLY A 191 20.97 27.16 9.60
C GLY A 191 21.24 26.21 10.78
N GLN A 192 20.22 25.85 11.58
CA GLN A 192 20.32 24.86 12.67
C GLN A 192 19.48 23.61 12.36
N TYR A 193 19.40 23.21 11.09
CA TYR A 193 18.54 22.12 10.64
C TYR A 193 19.05 20.76 11.14
N LYS A 194 20.37 20.54 11.22
CA LYS A 194 20.96 19.29 11.73
C LYS A 194 20.58 19.07 13.19
N GLU A 195 20.72 20.08 14.04
CA GLU A 195 20.39 20.00 15.46
C GLU A 195 18.90 19.76 15.67
N ILE A 196 18.05 20.49 14.94
CA ILE A 196 16.59 20.33 15.03
C ILE A 196 16.15 18.95 14.56
N LEU A 197 16.74 18.45 13.47
CA LEU A 197 16.49 17.09 12.98
C LEU A 197 16.88 16.05 14.04
N ALA A 198 18.07 16.18 14.65
CA ALA A 198 18.51 15.28 15.71
C ALA A 198 17.57 15.32 16.93
N MET A 199 17.15 16.51 17.38
CA MET A 199 16.18 16.65 18.47
C MET A 199 14.83 16.01 18.13
N PHE A 200 14.34 16.22 16.91
CA PHE A 200 13.06 15.67 16.43
C PHE A 200 13.11 14.14 16.37
N LEU A 201 14.20 13.56 15.85
CA LEU A 201 14.42 12.12 15.85
C LEU A 201 14.40 11.55 17.28
N ALA A 202 15.03 12.24 18.23
CA ALA A 202 15.18 11.78 19.61
C ALA A 202 13.99 12.07 20.55
N SER A 203 13.06 12.96 20.18
CA SER A 203 12.06 13.49 21.13
C SER A 203 10.63 13.65 20.58
N SER A 204 10.40 13.50 19.28
CA SER A 204 9.06 13.68 18.68
C SER A 204 8.47 12.37 18.16
N ALA A 205 7.18 12.15 18.34
CA ALA A 205 6.43 11.07 17.69
C ALA A 205 5.95 11.45 16.28
N GLU A 206 5.98 12.73 15.92
CA GLU A 206 5.39 13.23 14.68
C GLU A 206 6.05 12.63 13.44
N GLY A 207 5.22 12.30 12.44
CA GLY A 207 5.66 11.64 11.21
C GLY A 207 6.07 10.18 11.37
N LYS A 208 6.16 9.65 12.60
CA LYS A 208 6.54 8.25 12.86
C LYS A 208 5.27 7.42 13.05
N LYS A 209 5.16 6.32 12.31
CA LYS A 209 3.97 5.46 12.32
C LYS A 209 4.37 4.00 12.33
N TRP A 210 3.91 3.26 13.33
CA TRP A 210 4.00 1.81 13.32
C TRP A 210 3.24 1.24 12.12
N ARG A 211 3.95 0.51 11.26
CA ARG A 211 3.35 -0.24 10.15
C ARG A 211 3.15 -1.69 10.54
N PHE A 212 4.02 -2.19 11.41
CA PHE A 212 3.87 -3.46 12.08
C PHE A 212 4.68 -3.48 13.39
N HIS A 213 4.14 -4.12 14.41
CA HIS A 213 4.80 -4.42 15.67
C HIS A 213 4.58 -5.90 16.04
N PRO A 214 5.62 -6.69 16.37
CA PRO A 214 5.49 -8.14 16.58
C PRO A 214 4.45 -8.54 17.65
N ARG A 215 4.29 -7.71 18.69
CA ARG A 215 3.25 -7.88 19.73
C ARG A 215 1.81 -7.85 19.21
N GLU A 216 1.55 -7.37 18.00
CA GLU A 216 0.22 -7.45 17.38
C GLU A 216 -0.24 -8.90 17.20
N VAL A 217 0.70 -9.81 16.90
CA VAL A 217 0.41 -11.24 16.69
C VAL A 217 -0.04 -11.87 17.99
N GLU A 218 0.69 -11.63 19.08
CA GLU A 218 0.32 -12.12 20.41
C GLU A 218 -1.01 -11.52 20.89
N ALA A 219 -1.22 -10.22 20.67
CA ALA A 219 -2.47 -9.55 21.01
C ALA A 219 -3.66 -10.15 20.26
N LEU A 220 -3.54 -10.35 18.94
CA LEU A 220 -4.58 -10.98 18.13
C LEU A 220 -4.90 -12.40 18.61
N GLN A 221 -3.87 -13.21 18.90
CA GLN A 221 -4.08 -14.56 19.39
C GLN A 221 -4.83 -14.60 20.72
N LYS A 222 -4.52 -13.68 21.65
CA LYS A 222 -5.25 -13.52 22.91
C LYS A 222 -6.72 -13.19 22.68
N ILE A 223 -7.02 -12.32 21.71
CA ILE A 223 -8.39 -11.94 21.36
C ILE A 223 -9.13 -13.13 20.73
N ILE A 224 -8.49 -13.87 19.81
CA ILE A 224 -9.08 -15.07 19.20
C ILE A 224 -9.43 -16.11 20.26
N ASN A 225 -8.52 -16.36 21.21
CA ASN A 225 -8.78 -17.28 22.31
C ASN A 225 -9.93 -16.78 23.16
N HIS A 226 -9.95 -15.49 23.53
CA HIS A 226 -11.07 -14.90 24.27
C HIS A 226 -12.42 -15.08 23.57
N VAL A 227 -12.48 -14.83 22.26
CA VAL A 227 -13.72 -15.00 21.48
C VAL A 227 -14.16 -16.46 21.43
N THR A 228 -13.20 -17.39 21.30
CA THR A 228 -13.48 -18.81 21.25
C THR A 228 -13.98 -19.34 22.59
N ASP A 229 -13.30 -18.99 23.69
CA ASP A 229 -13.61 -19.44 25.04
C ASP A 229 -14.91 -18.84 25.59
N ASN A 230 -15.31 -17.66 25.09
CA ASN A 230 -16.50 -16.93 25.54
C ASN A 230 -17.59 -16.87 24.47
N LYS A 231 -17.55 -17.79 23.47
CA LYS A 231 -18.45 -17.78 22.31
C LYS A 231 -19.92 -17.60 22.70
N ASP A 232 -20.45 -18.45 23.59
CA ASP A 232 -21.89 -18.44 23.91
C ASP A 232 -22.33 -17.14 24.58
N ALA A 233 -21.49 -16.59 25.47
CA ALA A 233 -21.73 -15.30 26.13
C ALA A 233 -21.69 -14.15 25.12
N LEU A 234 -20.71 -14.17 24.20
CA LEU A 234 -20.60 -13.17 23.13
C LEU A 234 -21.74 -13.27 22.13
N VAL A 235 -22.19 -14.48 21.76
CA VAL A 235 -23.38 -14.66 20.91
C VAL A 235 -24.63 -14.14 21.61
N ALA A 236 -24.79 -14.37 22.92
CA ALA A 236 -25.92 -13.82 23.67
C ALA A 236 -25.90 -12.28 23.75
N GLN A 237 -24.70 -11.68 23.78
CA GLN A 237 -24.51 -10.23 23.88
C GLN A 237 -24.61 -9.53 22.52
N TYR A 238 -24.05 -10.11 21.46
CA TYR A 238 -23.89 -9.50 20.13
C TYR A 238 -24.80 -10.11 19.06
N GLY A 239 -25.47 -11.23 19.36
CA GLY A 239 -26.47 -11.83 18.50
C GLY A 239 -27.72 -10.98 18.49
N GLU A 240 -28.16 -10.59 17.29
CA GLU A 240 -29.49 -9.99 17.14
C GLU A 240 -30.53 -10.97 17.70
N LYS A 241 -31.38 -10.50 18.62
CA LYS A 241 -32.60 -11.22 18.98
C LYS A 241 -33.46 -11.27 17.71
N PHE A 242 -33.40 -12.37 16.97
CA PHE A 242 -34.38 -12.65 15.92
C PHE A 242 -35.75 -12.90 16.59
N SER A 243 -36.48 -11.82 16.88
CA SER A 243 -37.90 -11.89 17.22
C SER A 243 -38.70 -12.05 15.93
N GLY A 244 -38.98 -13.31 15.58
CA GLY A 244 -40.17 -13.78 14.88
C GLY A 244 -40.51 -13.15 13.51
N ILE A 245 -40.24 -13.90 12.44
CA ILE A 245 -41.15 -13.91 11.29
C ILE A 245 -41.57 -15.37 11.06
N THR A 246 -42.85 -15.61 11.30
CA THR A 246 -43.54 -16.88 11.06
C THR A 246 -43.51 -17.22 9.57
N SER A 247 -43.03 -18.42 9.25
CA SER A 247 -43.04 -18.96 7.90
C SER A 247 -44.48 -19.13 7.41
N LYS A 248 -44.92 -18.33 6.44
CA LYS A 248 -46.04 -18.70 5.57
C LYS A 248 -45.48 -19.36 4.30
N PRO A 249 -46.00 -20.53 3.88
CA PRO A 249 -45.48 -21.24 2.71
C PRO A 249 -45.98 -20.58 1.41
N PHE A 250 -45.08 -20.36 0.45
CA PHE A 250 -45.40 -19.89 -0.90
C PHE A 250 -45.65 -21.06 -1.87
N PRO A 251 -46.48 -20.88 -2.92
CA PRO A 251 -47.04 -21.95 -3.73
C PRO A 251 -46.14 -22.37 -4.91
N ARG A 252 -46.35 -23.62 -5.34
CA ARG A 252 -45.57 -24.38 -6.32
C ARG A 252 -45.98 -24.03 -7.77
N VAL A 253 -45.04 -23.63 -8.63
CA VAL A 253 -45.29 -23.45 -10.07
C VAL A 253 -44.56 -24.51 -10.91
N LYS A 254 -45.29 -25.04 -11.91
CA LYS A 254 -44.96 -26.21 -12.73
C LYS A 254 -44.04 -25.87 -13.92
N LYS A 255 -43.20 -26.85 -14.30
CA LYS A 255 -42.28 -26.85 -15.46
C LYS A 255 -43.03 -26.85 -16.80
N THR A 256 -42.48 -26.18 -17.81
CA THR A 256 -42.81 -26.38 -19.23
C THR A 256 -41.53 -26.52 -20.07
N THR A 257 -41.58 -27.44 -21.03
CA THR A 257 -40.53 -27.79 -21.99
C THR A 257 -41.04 -27.58 -23.42
N ARG A 258 -40.26 -26.98 -24.31
CA ARG A 258 -40.08 -27.45 -25.71
C ARG A 258 -39.08 -26.62 -26.52
N ALA A 259 -38.42 -27.33 -27.45
CA ALA A 259 -37.39 -26.89 -28.39
C ALA A 259 -37.91 -26.82 -29.84
N ALA A 260 -37.21 -26.07 -30.71
CA ALA A 260 -37.14 -26.18 -32.19
C ALA A 260 -36.28 -25.00 -32.72
N SER A 261 -35.05 -25.19 -33.25
CA SER A 261 -34.60 -25.64 -34.60
C SER A 261 -34.38 -24.50 -35.63
N VAL A 262 -33.19 -24.53 -36.25
CA VAL A 262 -32.51 -23.54 -37.14
C VAL A 262 -32.96 -23.68 -38.62
N PRO A 263 -32.71 -22.69 -39.51
CA PRO A 263 -31.76 -22.93 -40.62
C PRO A 263 -30.92 -21.72 -41.16
N SER A 264 -29.65 -22.04 -41.48
CA SER A 264 -28.79 -21.78 -42.68
C SER A 264 -28.59 -20.41 -43.39
N ILE A 265 -27.32 -20.18 -43.80
CA ILE A 265 -26.69 -19.02 -44.52
C ILE A 265 -26.46 -19.32 -46.03
N PRO A 266 -26.29 -18.32 -46.94
CA PRO A 266 -25.07 -18.23 -47.80
C PRO A 266 -24.57 -16.77 -48.12
N SER A 267 -23.27 -16.40 -47.97
CA SER A 267 -22.16 -16.21 -48.97
C SER A 267 -22.42 -15.19 -50.12
N LEU A 268 -21.62 -14.15 -50.47
CA LEU A 268 -20.24 -14.11 -51.05
C LEU A 268 -19.73 -12.64 -51.29
N LEU A 269 -18.42 -12.39 -51.01
CA LEU A 269 -17.35 -11.65 -51.77
C LEU A 269 -17.52 -10.17 -52.32
N PRO A 270 -16.46 -9.48 -52.83
CA PRO A 270 -15.43 -8.69 -52.11
C PRO A 270 -15.21 -7.26 -52.71
N ILE A 271 -14.02 -6.63 -52.50
CA ILE A 271 -13.45 -5.40 -53.15
C ILE A 271 -13.69 -4.11 -52.32
N SER A 272 -12.81 -3.12 -52.06
CA SER A 272 -11.46 -2.69 -52.50
C SER A 272 -10.81 -1.77 -51.44
N VAL A 273 -9.49 -1.55 -51.50
CA VAL A 273 -8.70 -0.53 -50.75
C VAL A 273 -8.32 0.58 -51.76
N PRO A 274 -8.32 1.90 -51.44
CA PRO A 274 -7.08 2.56 -50.98
C PRO A 274 -7.23 3.83 -50.09
N SER A 275 -6.07 4.26 -49.56
CA SER A 275 -5.66 5.63 -49.12
C SER A 275 -5.64 5.91 -47.61
N ASN A 276 -4.42 6.09 -47.07
CA ASN A 276 -4.09 6.69 -45.76
C ASN A 276 -4.00 8.23 -45.95
N PRO A 277 -4.27 9.12 -44.96
CA PRO A 277 -3.38 9.27 -43.79
C PRO A 277 -4.03 9.67 -42.44
N SER A 278 -3.33 9.28 -41.36
CA SER A 278 -3.33 9.88 -40.02
C SER A 278 -4.57 9.71 -39.13
N LEU A 279 -4.41 8.99 -38.00
CA LEU A 279 -4.78 9.35 -36.61
C LEU A 279 -4.86 8.10 -35.70
N ARG A 280 -4.06 8.08 -34.62
CA ARG A 280 -4.12 7.24 -33.38
C ARG A 280 -4.29 5.71 -33.50
N PRO A 281 -3.53 4.87 -32.77
CA PRO A 281 -3.78 3.43 -32.77
C PRO A 281 -5.06 3.10 -31.98
N GLU A 282 -6.14 2.81 -32.70
CA GLU A 282 -7.32 2.11 -32.17
C GLU A 282 -6.99 0.61 -32.02
N LYS A 283 -7.32 0.01 -30.86
CA LYS A 283 -7.07 -1.41 -30.59
C LYS A 283 -7.87 -2.28 -31.56
N ALA A 284 -7.19 -3.17 -32.28
CA ALA A 284 -7.80 -4.13 -33.18
C ALA A 284 -8.81 -5.06 -32.47
N PRO A 285 -9.91 -5.45 -33.12
CA PRO A 285 -10.89 -6.37 -32.56
C PRO A 285 -10.30 -7.78 -32.39
N VAL A 286 -10.57 -8.38 -31.24
CA VAL A 286 -10.10 -9.72 -30.84
C VAL A 286 -10.73 -10.81 -31.71
N SER A 287 -9.92 -11.74 -32.22
CA SER A 287 -10.36 -12.84 -33.10
C SER A 287 -11.34 -13.80 -32.39
N PRO A 288 -12.25 -14.49 -33.13
CA PRO A 288 -13.22 -15.42 -32.55
C PRO A 288 -12.59 -16.56 -31.72
N GLU A 289 -11.44 -17.06 -32.16
CA GLU A 289 -10.66 -18.09 -31.46
C GLU A 289 -10.10 -17.57 -30.13
N ARG A 290 -9.61 -16.33 -30.08
CA ARG A 290 -9.18 -15.69 -28.83
C ARG A 290 -10.34 -15.46 -27.87
N LYS A 291 -11.54 -15.10 -28.37
CA LYS A 291 -12.73 -14.93 -27.52
C LYS A 291 -13.21 -16.25 -26.91
N ALA A 292 -13.15 -17.35 -27.66
CA ALA A 292 -13.49 -18.68 -27.16
C ALA A 292 -12.48 -19.15 -26.09
N GLN A 293 -11.20 -18.93 -26.33
CA GLN A 293 -10.13 -19.26 -25.38
C GLN A 293 -10.24 -18.45 -24.07
N GLN A 294 -10.51 -17.14 -24.16
CA GLN A 294 -10.73 -16.27 -23.00
C GLN A 294 -11.94 -16.66 -22.15
N SER A 295 -13.02 -17.16 -22.79
CA SER A 295 -14.20 -17.62 -22.07
C SER A 295 -13.96 -18.92 -21.31
N GLU A 296 -13.05 -19.76 -21.77
CA GLU A 296 -12.70 -21.03 -21.11
C GLU A 296 -11.73 -20.80 -19.96
N GLU A 297 -10.76 -19.89 -20.14
CA GLU A 297 -9.85 -19.46 -19.08
C GLU A 297 -10.60 -18.80 -17.90
N ALA A 298 -11.60 -17.97 -18.18
CA ALA A 298 -12.45 -17.36 -17.14
C ALA A 298 -13.22 -18.42 -16.34
N LYS A 299 -13.76 -19.46 -17.00
CA LYS A 299 -14.40 -20.58 -16.29
C LYS A 299 -13.38 -21.26 -15.40
N GLN A 300 -12.24 -21.68 -15.94
CA GLN A 300 -11.20 -22.38 -15.17
C GLN A 300 -10.70 -21.58 -13.95
N ALA A 301 -10.64 -20.25 -14.03
CA ALA A 301 -10.33 -19.39 -12.88
C ALA A 301 -11.39 -19.44 -11.76
N LEU A 302 -12.67 -19.53 -12.10
CA LEU A 302 -13.74 -19.69 -11.10
C LEU A 302 -13.63 -21.03 -10.36
N TYR A 303 -13.21 -22.09 -11.05
CA TYR A 303 -12.99 -23.42 -10.46
C TYR A 303 -11.62 -23.56 -9.76
N GLY A 304 -10.80 -22.50 -9.74
CA GLY A 304 -9.48 -22.53 -9.11
C GLY A 304 -8.42 -23.32 -9.88
N ALA A 305 -8.66 -23.60 -11.17
CA ALA A 305 -7.75 -24.36 -12.04
C ALA A 305 -6.74 -23.48 -12.80
N LEU A 306 -6.93 -22.16 -12.83
CA LEU A 306 -6.01 -21.20 -13.45
C LEU A 306 -5.70 -20.03 -12.50
N ASN A 307 -4.40 -19.74 -12.34
CA ASN A 307 -3.86 -18.71 -11.44
C ASN A 307 -3.42 -17.43 -12.18
N ASN A 308 -4.06 -17.07 -13.29
CA ASN A 308 -3.68 -15.88 -14.08
C ASN A 308 -4.76 -14.79 -14.10
N CYS A 309 -5.90 -15.02 -13.43
CA CYS A 309 -7.02 -14.09 -13.39
C CYS A 309 -7.36 -13.72 -11.94
N ARG A 310 -7.67 -12.44 -11.70
CA ARG A 310 -8.21 -12.01 -10.40
C ARG A 310 -9.65 -12.51 -10.26
N VAL A 311 -9.95 -13.10 -9.11
CA VAL A 311 -11.27 -13.61 -8.73
C VAL A 311 -11.84 -12.72 -7.64
N LEU A 312 -13.02 -12.16 -7.88
CA LEU A 312 -13.73 -11.36 -6.91
C LEU A 312 -14.68 -12.26 -6.11
N LEU A 313 -14.63 -12.17 -4.80
CA LEU A 313 -15.39 -12.99 -3.88
C LEU A 313 -16.50 -12.16 -3.22
N GLY A 314 -17.69 -12.71 -3.08
CA GLY A 314 -18.72 -12.06 -2.29
C GLY A 314 -18.39 -12.06 -0.79
N SER A 315 -17.82 -13.15 -0.26
CA SER A 315 -17.16 -13.17 1.06
C SER A 315 -15.92 -14.08 1.04
N PHE A 316 -15.17 -14.12 2.13
CA PHE A 316 -14.08 -15.09 2.29
C PHE A 316 -14.56 -16.55 2.25
N ASP A 317 -15.84 -16.83 2.48
CA ASP A 317 -16.41 -18.18 2.40
C ASP A 317 -16.49 -18.70 0.96
N ALA A 318 -16.42 -17.81 -0.03
CA ALA A 318 -16.28 -18.18 -1.43
C ALA A 318 -14.82 -18.51 -1.83
N SER A 319 -13.84 -18.30 -0.94
CA SER A 319 -12.43 -18.55 -1.22
C SER A 319 -12.12 -20.05 -1.27
N LEU A 320 -11.46 -20.47 -2.35
CA LEU A 320 -10.95 -21.84 -2.47
C LEU A 320 -9.64 -22.03 -1.71
N THR A 321 -8.94 -20.94 -1.40
CA THR A 321 -7.63 -20.94 -0.72
C THR A 321 -7.72 -20.48 0.73
N LYS A 322 -8.93 -20.34 1.28
CA LYS A 322 -9.17 -19.80 2.63
C LYS A 322 -8.57 -18.40 2.83
N GLY A 323 -8.60 -17.58 1.78
CA GLY A 323 -8.17 -16.18 1.79
C GLY A 323 -6.65 -15.98 1.65
N THR A 324 -5.86 -17.03 1.39
CA THR A 324 -4.40 -16.90 1.28
C THR A 324 -3.91 -16.51 -0.11
N SER A 325 -4.78 -16.54 -1.13
CA SER A 325 -4.41 -16.16 -2.51
C SER A 325 -4.50 -14.65 -2.72
N ALA A 326 -3.42 -14.03 -3.18
CA ALA A 326 -3.37 -12.62 -3.58
C ALA A 326 -4.22 -12.30 -4.83
N GLN A 327 -4.78 -13.32 -5.49
CA GLN A 327 -5.64 -13.17 -6.67
C GLN A 327 -7.13 -13.16 -6.31
N GLU A 328 -7.47 -13.49 -5.07
CA GLU A 328 -8.83 -13.45 -4.56
C GLU A 328 -9.06 -12.11 -3.83
N THR A 329 -10.12 -11.40 -4.17
CA THR A 329 -10.45 -10.09 -3.56
C THR A 329 -11.91 -10.08 -3.13
N VAL A 330 -12.17 -9.81 -1.86
CA VAL A 330 -13.55 -9.71 -1.35
C VAL A 330 -14.16 -8.36 -1.75
N ILE A 331 -15.34 -8.40 -2.37
CA ILE A 331 -16.07 -7.22 -2.84
C ILE A 331 -17.44 -7.05 -2.18
N GLY A 332 -17.94 -8.05 -1.43
CA GLY A 332 -19.30 -8.00 -0.89
C GLY A 332 -20.37 -8.14 -1.96
N LYS A 333 -21.59 -7.72 -1.66
CA LYS A 333 -22.71 -7.70 -2.62
C LYS A 333 -22.54 -6.53 -3.58
N VAL A 334 -22.59 -6.81 -4.88
CA VAL A 334 -22.52 -5.78 -5.93
C VAL A 334 -23.56 -6.07 -7.01
N ASP A 335 -24.39 -5.08 -7.33
CA ASP A 335 -25.47 -5.17 -8.34
C ASP A 335 -25.21 -4.28 -9.58
N SER A 336 -24.03 -3.66 -9.68
CA SER A 336 -23.62 -2.72 -10.73
C SER A 336 -22.36 -3.14 -11.50
N LEU A 337 -22.07 -4.45 -11.56
CA LEU A 337 -20.97 -4.99 -12.36
C LEU A 337 -21.31 -4.93 -13.85
N SER A 338 -20.31 -5.08 -14.71
CA SER A 338 -20.56 -5.21 -16.14
C SER A 338 -21.33 -6.51 -16.42
N PRO A 339 -22.38 -6.51 -17.28
CA PRO A 339 -23.18 -7.72 -17.60
C PRO A 339 -22.37 -8.89 -18.17
N GLN A 340 -21.11 -8.65 -18.52
CA GLN A 340 -20.19 -9.60 -19.12
C GLN A 340 -19.42 -10.42 -18.07
N TYR A 341 -19.50 -10.03 -16.79
CA TYR A 341 -18.88 -10.77 -15.69
C TYR A 341 -19.50 -12.16 -15.59
N LEU A 342 -18.65 -13.15 -15.34
CA LEU A 342 -19.06 -14.51 -15.09
C LEU A 342 -19.00 -14.78 -13.59
N HIS A 343 -20.08 -15.30 -13.05
CA HIS A 343 -20.24 -15.61 -11.64
C HIS A 343 -20.44 -17.11 -11.46
N ARG A 344 -20.02 -17.63 -10.30
CA ARG A 344 -20.27 -18.97 -9.83
C ARG A 344 -20.66 -18.96 -8.35
N CYS A 345 -21.72 -19.68 -7.99
CA CYS A 345 -22.05 -19.92 -6.60
C CYS A 345 -21.38 -21.21 -6.11
N MET A 346 -20.56 -21.12 -5.06
CA MET A 346 -19.88 -22.28 -4.49
C MET A 346 -20.80 -23.19 -3.67
N SER A 347 -21.98 -22.70 -3.27
CA SER A 347 -22.96 -23.49 -2.53
C SER A 347 -23.83 -24.37 -3.42
N CYS A 348 -24.40 -23.82 -4.50
CA CYS A 348 -25.27 -24.59 -5.41
C CYS A 348 -24.60 -25.01 -6.73
N GLY A 349 -23.46 -24.41 -7.07
CA GLY A 349 -22.74 -24.70 -8.31
C GLY A 349 -23.31 -24.01 -9.56
N ASP A 350 -24.24 -23.07 -9.42
CA ASP A 350 -24.80 -22.32 -10.55
C ASP A 350 -23.79 -21.30 -11.09
N ASP A 351 -23.69 -21.24 -12.42
CA ASP A 351 -22.91 -20.24 -13.16
C ASP A 351 -23.86 -19.28 -13.90
N TRP A 352 -23.59 -17.97 -13.87
CA TRP A 352 -24.38 -16.99 -14.63
C TRP A 352 -23.53 -15.80 -15.07
N LYS A 353 -24.02 -15.07 -16.08
CA LYS A 353 -23.48 -13.76 -16.46
C LYS A 353 -24.44 -12.67 -16.05
N GLY A 354 -23.93 -11.56 -15.51
CA GLY A 354 -24.80 -10.45 -15.14
C GLY A 354 -24.08 -9.33 -14.39
N ALA A 355 -24.86 -8.31 -14.04
CA ALA A 355 -24.38 -7.17 -13.26
C ALA A 355 -24.38 -7.43 -11.74
N SER A 356 -25.01 -8.52 -11.30
CA SER A 356 -25.11 -8.88 -9.89
C SER A 356 -24.37 -10.18 -9.60
N ASN A 357 -23.59 -10.16 -8.53
CA ASN A 357 -22.95 -11.35 -7.97
C ASN A 357 -23.86 -12.11 -6.97
N GLN A 358 -25.14 -11.75 -6.83
CA GLN A 358 -26.09 -12.49 -6.01
C GLN A 358 -26.60 -13.73 -6.74
N CYS A 359 -26.41 -14.90 -6.14
CA CYS A 359 -26.95 -16.15 -6.67
C CYS A 359 -28.47 -16.16 -6.54
N SER A 360 -29.20 -16.38 -7.64
CA SER A 360 -30.67 -16.43 -7.65
C SER A 360 -31.22 -17.67 -6.91
N THR A 361 -30.48 -18.78 -6.91
CA THR A 361 -30.87 -20.04 -6.26
C THR A 361 -30.66 -19.99 -4.75
N CYS A 362 -29.48 -19.59 -4.29
CA CYS A 362 -29.16 -19.52 -2.86
C CYS A 362 -29.56 -18.18 -2.21
N GLN A 363 -29.96 -17.19 -3.01
CA GLN A 363 -30.28 -15.82 -2.60
C GLN A 363 -29.17 -15.12 -1.80
N THR A 364 -27.92 -15.58 -1.93
CA THR A 364 -26.75 -15.02 -1.25
C THR A 364 -25.65 -14.67 -2.25
N HIS A 365 -24.83 -13.72 -1.86
CA HIS A 365 -23.57 -13.37 -2.54
C HIS A 365 -22.36 -13.95 -1.79
N GLU A 366 -22.48 -14.35 -0.52
CA GLU A 366 -21.34 -14.69 0.34
C GLU A 366 -20.50 -15.84 -0.22
N HIS A 367 -21.15 -16.80 -0.89
CA HIS A 367 -20.46 -17.94 -1.51
C HIS A 367 -20.19 -17.76 -3.01
N THR A 368 -20.24 -16.53 -3.54
CA THR A 368 -20.11 -16.31 -4.98
C THR A 368 -18.70 -15.87 -5.37
N ARG A 369 -18.20 -16.45 -6.45
CA ARG A 369 -16.95 -16.11 -7.11
C ARG A 369 -17.29 -15.43 -8.43
N SER A 370 -16.57 -14.36 -8.78
CA SER A 370 -16.82 -13.57 -9.99
C SER A 370 -15.51 -13.30 -10.71
N VAL A 371 -15.49 -13.42 -12.02
CA VAL A 371 -14.34 -13.09 -12.85
C VAL A 371 -14.78 -12.29 -14.07
N PHE A 372 -13.89 -11.44 -14.53
CA PHE A 372 -14.09 -10.69 -15.75
C PHE A 372 -13.59 -11.49 -16.95
N GLY A 373 -14.48 -11.81 -17.89
CA GLY A 373 -14.08 -12.21 -19.24
C GLY A 373 -13.96 -10.95 -20.08
N GLN A 374 -12.75 -10.66 -20.58
CA GLN A 374 -12.50 -9.52 -21.49
C GLN A 374 -13.19 -9.70 -22.84
#